data_AF-A0A6A6R5V4-F1
#
_entry.id   AF-A0A6A6R5V4-F1
#
_cell.length_a   1.000
_cell.length_b   1.000
_cell.length_c   1.000
_cell.angle_alpha   90.00
_cell.angle_beta   90.00
_cell.angle_gamma   90.00
#
_symmetry.space_group_name_H-M   'P 1'
#
loop_
_entity.id
_entity.type
_entity.pdbx_description
1 polymer ?
#
loop_
_entity_poly.entity_id
_entity_poly.type
_entity_poly.pdbx_seq_one_letter_code
_entity_poly.pdbx_strand_id
1 'polypeptide(L)'
;MEAPSFETATATVDRIAIVIDTAPHQWREHLVAARHITAHLELTNVHHEYASRQWQIWLIGVLQRLAYSDTDSEGVPDIANWCLRQALTILELAPGEVDLMRLIGQNWLSRAQPNLARIHQLDGFSSSSGSSMGAMTSSPAVTRSEDERRSARAAAEAEERLHTADYVVARGLLLPAIEYLGRAVDLALAQGHQTGSLLTVAAEAYMSLGNVSYARVNERYFREALRYLRLAHNVPGYTLPAHLQQ
;
A
#
# COMPACT_ATOMS: atom_id res chain seq x y z
N MET A 1 24.14 -26.45 -10.32
CA MET A 1 23.96 -25.67 -9.08
C MET A 1 22.92 -26.41 -8.27
N GLU A 2 23.29 -26.98 -7.13
CA GLU A 2 22.36 -27.77 -6.30
C GLU A 2 21.24 -26.88 -5.76
N ALA A 3 20.05 -27.46 -5.70
CA ALA A 3 18.86 -26.79 -5.19
C ALA A 3 19.02 -26.55 -3.66
N PRO A 4 18.68 -25.35 -3.14
CA PRO A 4 18.81 -25.08 -1.70
C PRO A 4 17.87 -25.99 -0.91
N SER A 5 18.31 -26.55 0.21
CA SER A 5 17.42 -27.28 1.13
C SER A 5 16.41 -26.32 1.79
N PHE A 6 15.31 -26.85 2.33
CA PHE A 6 14.31 -26.07 3.07
C PHE A 6 14.93 -25.24 4.22
N GLU A 7 15.90 -25.81 4.93
CA GLU A 7 16.65 -25.12 5.99
C GLU A 7 17.49 -23.96 5.43
N THR A 8 18.16 -24.18 4.30
CA THR A 8 18.97 -23.16 3.63
C THR A 8 18.11 -22.01 3.13
N ALA A 9 16.93 -22.31 2.58
CA ALA A 9 15.95 -21.31 2.15
C ALA A 9 15.47 -20.48 3.34
N THR A 10 15.11 -21.13 4.46
CA THR A 10 14.66 -20.45 5.68
C THR A 10 15.74 -19.49 6.22
N ALA A 11 16.97 -19.98 6.41
CA ALA A 11 18.07 -19.15 6.91
C ALA A 11 18.39 -17.97 5.99
N THR A 12 18.23 -18.14 4.68
CA THR A 12 18.44 -17.05 3.72
C THR A 12 17.34 -16.00 3.84
N VAL A 13 16.08 -16.40 4.02
CA VAL A 13 14.94 -15.49 4.18
C VAL A 13 15.04 -14.73 5.50
N ASP A 14 15.48 -15.39 6.59
CA ASP A 14 15.77 -14.73 7.86
C ASP A 14 16.80 -13.62 7.68
N ARG A 15 17.87 -13.89 6.94
CA ARG A 15 18.90 -12.88 6.64
C ARG A 15 18.32 -11.71 5.84
N ILE A 16 17.48 -11.99 4.85
CA ILE A 16 16.77 -10.95 4.07
C ILE A 16 15.91 -10.10 4.99
N ALA A 17 15.13 -10.71 5.89
CA ALA A 17 14.27 -10.01 6.84
C ALA A 17 15.08 -9.05 7.72
N ILE A 18 16.20 -9.52 8.29
CA ILE A 18 17.09 -8.70 9.12
C ILE A 18 17.65 -7.51 8.33
N VAL A 19 18.09 -7.71 7.09
CA VAL A 19 18.68 -6.63 6.28
C VAL A 19 17.64 -5.58 5.90
N ILE A 20 16.42 -5.98 5.55
CA ILE A 20 15.34 -5.02 5.27
C ILE A 20 15.08 -4.12 6.48
N ASP A 21 15.13 -4.66 7.69
CA ASP A 21 14.84 -3.93 8.92
C ASP A 21 16.04 -3.08 9.42
N THR A 22 17.29 -3.50 9.16
CA THR A 22 18.50 -2.88 9.74
C THR A 22 19.34 -2.07 8.77
N ALA A 23 19.36 -2.46 7.49
CA ALA A 23 20.15 -1.84 6.44
C ALA A 23 19.33 -1.74 5.15
N PRO A 24 18.24 -0.95 5.15
CA PRO A 24 17.29 -0.91 4.04
C PRO A 24 17.98 -0.52 2.71
N HIS A 25 19.05 0.26 2.73
CA HIS A 25 19.81 0.63 1.52
C HIS A 25 20.47 -0.56 0.78
N GLN A 26 20.67 -1.70 1.45
CA GLN A 26 21.35 -2.89 0.89
C GLN A 26 20.38 -3.90 0.27
N TRP A 27 19.08 -3.61 0.25
CA TRP A 27 18.04 -4.54 -0.21
C TRP A 27 18.32 -5.15 -1.60
N ARG A 28 18.93 -4.36 -2.51
CA ARG A 28 19.23 -4.77 -3.88
C ARG A 28 20.19 -5.97 -3.96
N GLU A 29 21.10 -6.10 -3.00
CA GLU A 29 22.08 -7.19 -2.93
C GLU A 29 21.40 -8.56 -2.69
N HIS A 30 20.20 -8.55 -2.14
CA HIS A 30 19.45 -9.75 -1.79
C HIS A 30 18.52 -10.26 -2.90
N LEU A 31 18.39 -9.54 -4.02
CA LEU A 31 17.46 -9.90 -5.09
C LEU A 31 17.83 -11.21 -5.80
N VAL A 32 19.12 -11.49 -5.95
CA VAL A 32 19.57 -12.75 -6.57
C VAL A 32 19.18 -13.94 -5.69
N ALA A 33 19.42 -13.82 -4.37
CA ALA A 33 19.04 -14.84 -3.41
C ALA A 33 17.52 -15.07 -3.38
N ALA A 34 16.74 -13.99 -3.35
CA ALA A 34 15.28 -14.06 -3.39
C ALA A 34 14.77 -14.79 -4.64
N ARG A 35 15.30 -14.46 -5.83
CA ARG A 35 14.93 -15.12 -7.09
C ARG A 35 15.26 -16.61 -7.10
N HIS A 36 16.40 -16.99 -6.54
CA HIS A 36 16.76 -18.41 -6.41
C HIS A 36 15.77 -19.15 -5.51
N ILE A 37 15.34 -18.53 -4.41
CA ILE A 37 14.36 -19.12 -3.49
C ILE A 37 13.00 -19.26 -4.18
N THR A 38 12.48 -18.20 -4.83
CA THR A 38 11.19 -18.27 -5.52
C THR A 38 11.20 -19.32 -6.63
N ALA A 39 12.28 -19.39 -7.43
CA ALA A 39 12.42 -20.39 -8.48
C ALA A 39 12.51 -21.82 -7.92
N HIS A 40 13.28 -22.02 -6.85
CA HIS A 40 13.38 -23.32 -6.20
C HIS A 40 12.02 -23.80 -5.70
N LEU A 41 11.27 -22.92 -5.05
CA LEU A 41 9.97 -23.23 -4.48
C LEU A 41 8.88 -23.49 -5.53
N GLU A 42 8.93 -22.80 -6.68
CA GLU A 42 8.06 -23.11 -7.83
C GLU A 42 8.35 -24.50 -8.40
N LEU A 43 9.62 -24.91 -8.44
CA LEU A 43 10.03 -26.19 -9.05
C LEU A 43 9.78 -27.40 -8.14
N THR A 44 9.80 -27.23 -6.83
CA THR A 44 9.93 -28.39 -5.92
C THR A 44 8.68 -28.78 -5.17
N ASN A 45 7.53 -28.10 -5.33
CA ASN A 45 6.32 -28.35 -4.51
C ASN A 45 6.60 -28.39 -2.98
N VAL A 46 7.78 -27.96 -2.52
CA VAL A 46 8.26 -28.01 -1.13
C VAL A 46 7.32 -27.28 -0.18
N HIS A 47 6.57 -26.30 -0.69
CA HIS A 47 5.47 -25.65 0.01
C HIS A 47 4.47 -26.64 0.62
N HIS A 48 4.14 -27.72 -0.08
CA HIS A 48 3.10 -28.66 0.36
C HIS A 48 3.61 -29.74 1.32
N GLU A 49 4.89 -30.10 1.26
CA GLU A 49 5.38 -31.32 1.91
C GLU A 49 6.01 -31.07 3.30
N TYR A 50 6.60 -29.89 3.53
CA TYR A 50 7.36 -29.61 4.76
C TYR A 50 7.05 -28.28 5.46
N ALA A 51 6.46 -27.31 4.75
CA ALA A 51 6.27 -25.95 5.27
C ALA A 51 4.92 -25.79 5.99
N SER A 52 4.94 -25.30 7.22
CA SER A 52 3.71 -24.84 7.87
C SER A 52 3.13 -23.64 7.13
N ARG A 53 1.80 -23.47 7.18
CA ARG A 53 1.12 -22.31 6.56
C ARG A 53 1.66 -20.98 7.08
N GLN A 54 1.93 -20.88 8.39
CA GLN A 54 2.48 -19.67 8.99
C GLN A 54 3.85 -19.33 8.42
N TRP A 55 4.70 -20.34 8.16
CA TRP A 55 5.99 -20.13 7.52
C TRP A 55 5.82 -19.62 6.07
N GLN A 56 4.86 -20.15 5.32
CA GLN A 56 4.58 -19.68 3.96
C GLN A 56 4.13 -18.22 3.96
N ILE A 57 3.19 -17.85 4.85
CA ILE A 57 2.71 -16.47 5.00
C ILE A 57 3.88 -15.54 5.37
N TRP A 58 4.72 -15.94 6.32
CA TRP A 58 5.90 -15.18 6.73
C TRP A 58 6.90 -15.00 5.58
N LEU A 59 7.24 -16.08 4.87
CA LEU A 59 8.15 -16.06 3.72
C LEU A 59 7.67 -15.06 2.66
N ILE A 60 6.40 -15.19 2.26
CA ILE A 60 5.81 -14.31 1.26
C ILE A 60 5.84 -12.87 1.76
N GLY A 61 5.57 -12.64 3.05
CA GLY A 61 5.63 -11.31 3.66
C GLY A 61 7.02 -10.69 3.57
N VAL A 62 8.08 -11.44 3.88
CA VAL A 62 9.47 -10.97 3.77
C VAL A 62 9.83 -10.64 2.32
N LEU A 63 9.51 -11.53 1.38
CA LEU A 63 9.82 -11.32 -0.03
C LEU A 63 9.01 -10.17 -0.65
N GLN A 64 7.77 -9.95 -0.20
CA GLN A 64 6.96 -8.81 -0.62
C GLN A 64 7.55 -7.50 -0.09
N ARG A 65 7.99 -7.45 1.18
CA ARG A 65 8.72 -6.27 1.70
C ARG A 65 9.99 -6.01 0.91
N LEU A 66 10.73 -7.06 0.55
CA LEU A 66 11.92 -6.94 -0.30
C LEU A 66 11.57 -6.33 -1.66
N ALA A 67 10.52 -6.85 -2.30
CA ALA A 67 10.10 -6.43 -3.64
C ALA A 67 9.63 -4.98 -3.70
N TYR A 68 9.14 -4.44 -2.58
CA TYR A 68 8.67 -3.06 -2.44
C TYR A 68 9.53 -2.22 -1.48
N SER A 69 10.83 -2.55 -1.34
CA SER A 69 11.77 -1.78 -0.51
C SER A 69 11.93 -0.33 -0.97
N ASP A 70 11.65 -0.04 -2.24
CA ASP A 70 11.74 1.29 -2.86
C ASP A 70 10.33 1.73 -3.25
N THR A 71 9.71 2.56 -2.40
CA THR A 71 8.30 2.95 -2.46
C THR A 71 7.93 3.81 -3.67
N ASP A 72 8.91 4.50 -4.24
CA ASP A 72 8.72 5.39 -5.39
C ASP A 72 8.93 4.65 -6.72
N SER A 73 9.46 3.43 -6.66
CA SER A 73 9.67 2.55 -7.82
C SER A 73 8.51 1.57 -7.99
N GLU A 74 8.36 1.00 -9.19
CA GLU A 74 7.38 -0.07 -9.47
C GLU A 74 7.62 -1.38 -8.69
N GLY A 75 8.68 -1.41 -7.87
CA GLY A 75 9.13 -2.59 -7.15
C GLY A 75 9.88 -3.56 -8.06
N VAL A 76 10.08 -4.78 -7.57
CA VAL A 76 10.70 -5.88 -8.31
C VAL A 76 9.59 -6.80 -8.85
N PRO A 77 9.18 -6.68 -10.13
CA PRO A 77 7.92 -7.23 -10.61
C PRO A 77 7.86 -8.76 -10.55
N ASP A 78 8.96 -9.45 -10.83
CA ASP A 78 9.03 -10.90 -10.81
C ASP A 78 8.77 -11.47 -9.41
N ILE A 79 9.43 -10.91 -8.39
CA ILE A 79 9.24 -11.31 -6.98
C ILE A 79 7.85 -10.90 -6.48
N ALA A 80 7.42 -9.68 -6.79
CA ALA A 80 6.11 -9.17 -6.38
C ALA A 80 4.95 -10.01 -6.93
N ASN A 81 4.99 -10.35 -8.22
CA ASN A 81 3.98 -11.19 -8.86
C ASN A 81 4.00 -12.61 -8.30
N TRP A 82 5.19 -13.15 -8.02
CA TRP A 82 5.32 -14.45 -7.34
C TRP A 82 4.62 -14.42 -5.98
N CYS A 83 4.87 -13.40 -5.16
CA CYS A 83 4.28 -13.27 -3.83
C CYS A 83 2.74 -13.24 -3.89
N LEU A 84 2.18 -12.42 -4.80
CA LEU A 84 0.73 -12.33 -4.97
C LEU A 84 0.11 -13.66 -5.43
N ARG A 85 0.73 -14.34 -6.40
CA ARG A 85 0.25 -15.65 -6.86
C ARG A 85 0.23 -16.67 -5.73
N GLN A 86 1.33 -16.82 -4.99
CA GLN A 86 1.41 -17.77 -3.88
C GLN A 86 0.39 -17.44 -2.79
N ALA A 87 0.23 -16.16 -2.44
CA ALA A 87 -0.74 -15.75 -1.45
C ALA A 87 -2.19 -16.08 -1.86
N LEU A 88 -2.54 -15.87 -3.14
CA LEU A 88 -3.87 -16.24 -3.65
C LEU A 88 -4.09 -17.75 -3.66
N THR A 89 -3.07 -18.55 -4.03
CA THR A 89 -3.14 -20.02 -3.95
C THR A 89 -3.39 -20.51 -2.52
N ILE A 90 -2.70 -19.92 -1.53
CA ILE A 90 -2.94 -20.28 -0.13
C ILE A 90 -4.33 -19.83 0.32
N LEU A 91 -4.84 -18.69 -0.18
CA LEU A 91 -6.14 -18.16 0.21
C LEU A 91 -7.28 -19.08 -0.23
N GLU A 92 -7.17 -19.68 -1.41
CA GLU A 92 -8.14 -20.69 -1.90
C GLU A 92 -8.23 -21.90 -0.96
N LEU A 93 -7.12 -22.27 -0.31
CA LEU A 93 -7.04 -23.38 0.64
C LEU A 93 -7.41 -22.97 2.08
N ALA A 94 -7.28 -21.68 2.42
CA ALA A 94 -7.40 -21.17 3.78
C ALA A 94 -8.01 -19.75 3.82
N PRO A 95 -9.32 -19.60 3.56
CA PRO A 95 -9.96 -18.28 3.42
C PRO A 95 -10.16 -17.52 4.74
N GLY A 96 -9.77 -18.09 5.89
CA GLY A 96 -9.96 -17.49 7.22
C GLY A 96 -8.71 -16.84 7.82
N GLU A 97 -7.60 -16.81 7.08
CA GLU A 97 -6.31 -16.33 7.58
C GLU A 97 -6.18 -14.80 7.46
N VAL A 98 -6.19 -14.11 8.61
CA VAL A 98 -6.11 -12.64 8.69
C VAL A 98 -4.82 -12.11 8.06
N ASP A 99 -3.68 -12.72 8.41
CA ASP A 99 -2.36 -12.27 7.93
C ASP A 99 -2.21 -12.44 6.42
N LEU A 100 -2.85 -13.46 5.86
CA LEU A 100 -2.84 -13.70 4.42
C LEU A 100 -3.64 -12.64 3.66
N MET A 101 -4.84 -12.32 4.13
CA MET A 101 -5.65 -11.24 3.53
C MET A 101 -4.95 -9.89 3.66
N ARG A 102 -4.33 -9.62 4.82
CA ARG A 102 -3.50 -8.44 5.03
C ARG A 102 -2.38 -8.37 4.00
N LEU A 103 -1.66 -9.46 3.79
CA LEU A 103 -0.54 -9.53 2.87
C LEU A 103 -0.98 -9.23 1.43
N ILE A 104 -2.09 -9.85 0.98
CA ILE A 104 -2.64 -9.61 -0.37
C ILE A 104 -3.05 -8.14 -0.53
N GLY A 105 -3.77 -7.60 0.45
CA GLY A 105 -4.19 -6.21 0.44
C GLY A 105 -3.01 -5.22 0.41
N GLN A 106 -1.96 -5.49 1.20
CA GLN A 106 -0.71 -4.74 1.16
C GLN A 106 0.00 -4.83 -0.19
N ASN A 107 -0.03 -5.99 -0.86
CA ASN A 107 0.56 -6.15 -2.19
C ASN A 107 -0.09 -5.16 -3.17
N TRP A 108 -1.42 -5.14 -3.21
CA TRP A 108 -2.18 -4.23 -4.06
C TRP A 108 -1.94 -2.76 -3.71
N LEU A 109 -1.86 -2.43 -2.41
CA LEU A 109 -1.53 -1.08 -1.96
C LEU A 109 -0.12 -0.66 -2.40
N SER A 110 0.87 -1.53 -2.26
CA SER A 110 2.25 -1.28 -2.70
C SER A 110 2.33 -1.04 -4.21
N ARG A 111 1.58 -1.80 -5.01
CA ARG A 111 1.51 -1.61 -6.47
C ARG A 111 0.90 -0.25 -6.86
N ALA A 112 0.04 0.31 -6.02
CA ALA A 112 -0.54 1.63 -6.28
C ALA A 112 0.43 2.78 -6.00
N GLN A 113 1.43 2.60 -5.12
CA GLN A 113 2.33 3.68 -4.66
C GLN A 113 3.02 4.47 -5.77
N PRO A 114 3.57 3.88 -6.84
CA PRO A 114 4.24 4.65 -7.90
C PRO A 114 3.29 5.59 -8.64
N ASN A 115 2.02 5.19 -8.79
CA ASN A 115 0.99 6.04 -9.40
C ASN A 115 0.58 7.15 -8.43
N LEU A 116 0.43 6.83 -7.14
CA LEU A 116 0.12 7.81 -6.10
C LEU A 116 1.23 8.87 -5.94
N ALA A 117 2.50 8.45 -6.01
CA ALA A 117 3.65 9.36 -5.98
C ALA A 117 3.64 10.32 -7.16
N ARG A 118 3.37 9.82 -8.38
CA ARG A 118 3.25 10.67 -9.59
C ARG A 118 2.07 11.62 -9.52
N ILE A 119 0.92 11.16 -9.02
CA ILE A 119 -0.26 12.01 -8.77
C ILE A 119 0.10 13.14 -7.80
N HIS A 120 0.72 12.81 -6.66
CA HIS A 120 1.11 13.80 -5.65
C HIS A 120 2.11 14.83 -6.20
N GLN A 121 3.04 14.40 -7.05
CA GLN A 121 3.96 15.32 -7.74
C GLN A 121 3.18 16.27 -8.67
N LEU A 122 2.29 15.75 -9.53
CA LEU A 122 1.50 16.55 -10.46
C LEU A 122 0.58 17.58 -9.75
N ASP A 123 -0.04 17.17 -8.64
CA ASP A 123 -0.92 18.03 -7.85
C ASP A 123 -0.12 19.09 -7.07
N GLY A 124 1.08 18.74 -6.59
CA GLY A 124 2.01 19.65 -5.92
C GLY A 124 2.51 20.77 -6.84
N PHE A 125 2.83 20.48 -8.10
CA PHE A 125 3.28 21.49 -9.06
C PHE A 125 2.17 22.45 -9.50
N SER A 126 0.91 21.99 -9.53
CA SER A 126 -0.25 22.78 -9.94
C SER A 126 -0.62 23.91 -8.97
N SER A 127 -0.13 23.86 -7.72
CA SER A 127 -0.39 24.90 -6.69
C SER A 127 0.57 26.10 -6.73
N SER A 128 1.57 26.15 -7.63
CA SER A 128 2.63 27.17 -7.60
C SER A 128 2.39 28.44 -8.46
N SER A 129 1.27 28.54 -9.18
CA SER A 129 1.04 29.63 -10.15
C SER A 129 0.43 30.93 -9.58
N GLY A 130 0.49 31.16 -8.26
CA GLY A 130 -0.29 32.21 -7.59
C GLY A 130 0.47 33.32 -6.85
N SER A 131 1.79 33.25 -6.73
CA SER A 131 2.56 34.19 -5.89
C SER A 131 3.61 34.96 -6.66
N SER A 132 3.18 35.94 -7.46
CA SER A 132 4.02 37.10 -7.79
C SER A 132 3.71 38.24 -6.81
N MET A 133 4.56 38.39 -5.79
CA MET A 133 4.59 39.61 -4.99
C MET A 133 5.17 40.76 -5.80
N GLY A 134 4.50 41.91 -5.79
CA GLY A 134 5.15 43.21 -5.95
C GLY A 134 4.74 44.07 -7.15
N ALA A 135 3.52 44.61 -7.14
CA ALA A 135 3.27 45.94 -7.69
C ALA A 135 2.08 46.59 -6.96
N MET A 136 2.37 47.68 -6.26
CA MET A 136 1.48 48.42 -5.39
C MET A 136 0.36 49.11 -6.17
N THR A 137 -0.89 48.65 -6.06
CA THR A 137 -2.07 49.52 -6.17
C THR A 137 -3.18 48.98 -5.27
N SER A 138 -3.75 49.87 -4.46
CA SER A 138 -4.92 49.64 -3.62
C SER A 138 -6.14 49.24 -4.47
N SER A 139 -6.68 48.04 -4.25
CA SER A 139 -8.02 47.68 -4.74
C SER A 139 -8.74 46.79 -3.71
N PRO A 140 -9.76 47.31 -3.01
CA PRO A 140 -10.60 46.52 -2.11
C PRO A 140 -11.82 46.03 -2.89
N ALA A 141 -11.75 44.81 -3.45
CA ALA A 141 -12.90 43.96 -3.81
C ALA A 141 -12.44 42.83 -4.74
N VAL A 142 -11.71 41.84 -4.23
CA VAL A 142 -11.86 40.49 -4.81
C VAL A 142 -13.27 40.07 -4.41
N THR A 143 -14.20 40.16 -5.34
CA THR A 143 -15.61 39.89 -5.07
C THR A 143 -15.79 38.41 -4.76
N ARG A 144 -16.71 38.06 -3.84
CA ARG A 144 -17.14 36.67 -3.57
C ARG A 144 -17.41 35.86 -4.85
N SER A 145 -17.82 36.53 -5.93
CA SER A 145 -18.05 35.96 -7.25
C SER A 145 -16.78 35.51 -7.99
N GLU A 146 -15.63 36.16 -7.75
CA GLU A 146 -14.34 35.75 -8.31
C GLU A 146 -13.76 34.56 -7.57
N ASP A 147 -13.90 34.50 -6.25
CA ASP A 147 -13.49 33.34 -5.45
C ASP A 147 -14.34 32.11 -5.81
N GLU A 148 -15.65 32.24 -5.97
CA GLU A 148 -16.53 31.16 -6.43
C GLU A 148 -16.14 30.67 -7.83
N ARG A 149 -15.80 31.58 -8.76
CA ARG A 149 -15.31 31.21 -10.10
C ARG A 149 -13.96 30.51 -10.07
N ARG A 150 -13.03 30.96 -9.21
CA ARG A 150 -11.71 30.31 -9.03
C ARG A 150 -11.89 28.92 -8.44
N SER A 151 -12.75 28.77 -7.44
CA SER A 151 -13.07 27.46 -6.85
C SER A 151 -13.73 26.53 -7.86
N ALA A 152 -14.67 27.01 -8.68
CA ALA A 152 -15.32 26.21 -9.70
C ALA A 152 -14.34 25.74 -10.79
N ARG A 153 -13.40 26.61 -11.21
CA ARG A 153 -12.33 26.25 -12.15
C ARG A 153 -11.39 25.22 -11.55
N ALA A 154 -10.92 25.42 -10.32
CA ALA A 154 -10.07 24.47 -9.63
C ALA A 154 -10.75 23.10 -9.46
N ALA A 155 -12.05 23.07 -9.14
CA ALA A 155 -12.83 21.85 -9.07
C ALA A 155 -12.96 21.14 -10.43
N ALA A 156 -13.20 21.89 -11.51
CA ALA A 156 -13.28 21.34 -12.86
C ALA A 156 -11.93 20.75 -13.32
N GLU A 157 -10.82 21.47 -13.08
CA GLU A 157 -9.48 20.96 -13.38
C GLU A 157 -9.14 19.72 -12.54
N ALA A 158 -9.52 19.70 -11.26
CA ALA A 158 -9.32 18.54 -10.40
C ALA A 158 -10.12 17.33 -10.94
N GLU A 159 -11.35 17.55 -11.40
CA GLU A 159 -12.16 16.50 -12.01
C GLU A 159 -11.57 15.99 -13.33
N GLU A 160 -11.01 16.87 -14.17
CA GLU A 160 -10.31 16.48 -15.40
C GLU A 160 -9.10 15.58 -15.11
N ARG A 161 -8.30 15.90 -14.07
CA ARG A 161 -7.15 15.10 -13.65
C ARG A 161 -7.53 13.67 -13.27
N LEU A 162 -8.74 13.43 -12.75
CA LEU A 162 -9.23 12.08 -12.39
C LEU A 162 -9.34 11.14 -13.60
N HIS A 163 -9.36 11.67 -14.83
CA HIS A 163 -9.40 10.90 -16.07
C HIS A 163 -8.02 10.52 -16.62
N THR A 164 -6.94 10.98 -15.98
CA THR A 164 -5.58 10.63 -16.39
C THR A 164 -5.25 9.17 -16.08
N ALA A 165 -4.26 8.62 -16.80
CA ALA A 165 -3.86 7.22 -16.69
C ALA A 165 -3.49 6.83 -15.25
N ASP A 166 -2.74 7.67 -14.54
CA ASP A 166 -2.27 7.37 -13.19
C ASP A 166 -3.44 7.28 -12.19
N TYR A 167 -4.43 8.17 -12.28
CA TYR A 167 -5.64 8.12 -11.46
C TYR A 167 -6.51 6.89 -11.76
N VAL A 168 -6.59 6.46 -13.02
CA VAL A 168 -7.33 5.24 -13.41
C VAL A 168 -6.64 4.00 -12.86
N VAL A 169 -5.32 3.89 -13.06
CA VAL A 169 -4.51 2.75 -12.59
C VAL A 169 -4.50 2.68 -11.07
N ALA A 170 -4.28 3.80 -10.37
CA ALA A 170 -4.29 3.85 -8.92
C ALA A 170 -5.62 3.34 -8.35
N ARG A 171 -6.77 3.80 -8.88
CA ARG A 171 -8.09 3.30 -8.47
C ARG A 171 -8.23 1.80 -8.70
N GLY A 172 -7.81 1.31 -9.87
CA GLY A 172 -7.89 -0.11 -10.22
C GLY A 172 -7.09 -1.00 -9.27
N LEU A 173 -5.95 -0.51 -8.76
CA LEU A 173 -5.11 -1.22 -7.79
C LEU A 173 -5.60 -1.06 -6.34
N LEU A 174 -6.19 0.08 -5.99
CA LEU A 174 -6.65 0.36 -4.63
C LEU A 174 -7.98 -0.32 -4.29
N LEU A 175 -8.83 -0.61 -5.27
CA LEU A 175 -10.07 -1.36 -5.05
C LEU A 175 -9.82 -2.76 -4.42
N PRO A 176 -8.98 -3.64 -5.00
CA PRO A 176 -8.67 -4.90 -4.34
C PRO A 176 -7.92 -4.70 -3.03
N ALA A 177 -7.08 -3.66 -2.91
CA ALA A 177 -6.40 -3.37 -1.64
C ALA A 177 -7.39 -3.16 -0.49
N ILE A 178 -8.39 -2.29 -0.67
CA ILE A 178 -9.39 -2.03 0.38
C ILE A 178 -10.30 -3.24 0.63
N GLU A 179 -10.56 -4.07 -0.40
CA GLU A 179 -11.39 -5.28 -0.25
C GLU A 179 -10.71 -6.32 0.64
N TYR A 180 -9.44 -6.65 0.34
CA TYR A 180 -8.69 -7.63 1.14
C TYR A 180 -8.35 -7.09 2.54
N LEU A 181 -7.97 -5.82 2.67
CA LEU A 181 -7.70 -5.21 3.99
C LEU A 181 -8.97 -5.08 4.84
N GLY A 182 -10.11 -4.73 4.23
CA GLY A 182 -11.39 -4.69 4.92
C GLY A 182 -11.79 -6.05 5.46
N ARG A 183 -11.70 -7.10 4.64
CA ARG A 183 -11.96 -8.48 5.10
C ARG A 183 -10.99 -8.94 6.18
N ALA A 184 -9.71 -8.58 6.07
CA ALA A 184 -8.73 -8.87 7.11
C ALA A 184 -9.14 -8.22 8.45
N VAL A 185 -9.60 -6.97 8.43
CA VAL A 185 -10.10 -6.28 9.62
C VAL A 185 -11.35 -6.96 10.19
N ASP A 186 -12.32 -7.30 9.34
CA ASP A 186 -13.55 -7.95 9.78
C ASP A 186 -13.27 -9.32 10.44
N LEU A 187 -12.37 -10.12 9.85
CA LEU A 187 -11.93 -11.39 10.43
C LEU A 187 -11.18 -11.19 11.75
N ALA A 188 -10.26 -10.24 11.79
CA ALA A 188 -9.48 -9.90 12.98
C ALA A 188 -10.41 -9.50 14.15
N LEU A 189 -11.44 -8.69 13.85
CA LEU A 189 -12.46 -8.29 14.80
C LEU A 189 -13.28 -9.47 15.29
N ALA A 190 -13.73 -10.35 14.38
CA ALA A 190 -14.48 -11.55 14.74
C ALA A 190 -13.68 -12.53 15.62
N GLN A 191 -12.35 -12.57 15.45
CA GLN A 191 -11.45 -13.39 16.24
C GLN A 191 -10.99 -12.72 17.54
N GLY A 192 -11.37 -11.45 17.81
CA GLY A 192 -10.93 -10.70 18.98
C GLY A 192 -9.47 -10.22 18.92
N HIS A 193 -8.82 -10.28 17.76
CA HIS A 193 -7.41 -9.94 17.55
C HIS A 193 -7.27 -8.62 16.77
N GLN A 194 -7.53 -7.48 17.42
CA GLN A 194 -7.31 -6.18 16.79
C GLN A 194 -5.83 -5.79 16.82
N THR A 195 -5.23 -5.63 15.65
CA THR A 195 -3.86 -5.10 15.53
C THR A 195 -3.92 -3.68 15.00
N GLY A 196 -3.37 -2.71 15.75
CA GLY A 196 -3.32 -1.32 15.32
C GLY A 196 -2.62 -1.15 13.97
N SER A 197 -1.62 -2.00 13.68
CA SER A 197 -0.91 -2.00 12.41
C SER A 197 -1.77 -2.41 11.21
N LEU A 198 -2.68 -3.38 11.38
CA LEU A 198 -3.63 -3.75 10.33
C LEU A 198 -4.63 -2.61 10.06
N LEU A 199 -5.19 -2.04 11.13
CA LEU A 199 -6.15 -0.94 11.04
C LEU A 199 -5.53 0.30 10.37
N THR A 200 -4.27 0.59 10.68
CA THR A 200 -3.53 1.70 10.07
C THR A 200 -3.33 1.50 8.56
N VAL A 201 -2.87 0.31 8.16
CA VAL A 201 -2.69 -0.02 6.73
C VAL A 201 -4.02 0.00 5.98
N ALA A 202 -5.09 -0.51 6.59
CA ALA A 202 -6.44 -0.41 6.02
C ALA A 202 -6.84 1.07 5.85
N ALA A 203 -6.64 1.91 6.87
CA ALA A 203 -6.93 3.34 6.77
C ALA A 203 -6.16 4.01 5.62
N GLU A 204 -4.86 3.73 5.47
CA GLU A 204 -4.03 4.28 4.39
C GLU A 204 -4.57 3.92 3.01
N ALA A 205 -5.01 2.66 2.81
CA ALA A 205 -5.60 2.24 1.54
C ALA A 205 -6.91 2.98 1.24
N TYR A 206 -7.77 3.15 2.25
CA TYR A 206 -9.02 3.91 2.11
C TYR A 206 -8.78 5.40 1.88
N MET A 207 -7.82 6.02 2.56
CA MET A 207 -7.41 7.42 2.32
C MET A 207 -6.89 7.60 0.90
N SER A 208 -5.99 6.72 0.47
CA SER A 208 -5.42 6.73 -0.87
C SER A 208 -6.51 6.61 -1.94
N LEU A 209 -7.47 5.70 -1.75
CA LEU A 209 -8.60 5.55 -2.67
C LEU A 209 -9.50 6.77 -2.66
N GLY A 210 -9.72 7.40 -1.49
CA GLY A 210 -10.43 8.66 -1.36
C GLY A 210 -9.79 9.78 -2.18
N ASN A 211 -8.46 9.93 -2.10
CA ASN A 211 -7.71 10.95 -2.82
C ASN A 211 -7.80 10.82 -4.35
N VAL A 212 -7.87 9.58 -4.86
CA VAL A 212 -7.96 9.34 -6.31
C VAL A 212 -9.40 9.14 -6.82
N SER A 213 -10.40 9.37 -5.97
CA SER A 213 -11.82 9.18 -6.29
C SER A 213 -12.56 10.49 -6.52
N TYR A 214 -13.65 10.42 -7.29
CA TYR A 214 -14.55 11.55 -7.50
C TYR A 214 -15.15 12.06 -6.19
N ALA A 215 -15.35 13.39 -6.09
CA ALA A 215 -15.93 14.05 -4.91
C ALA A 215 -17.27 13.45 -4.44
N ARG A 216 -18.09 12.94 -5.38
CA ARG A 216 -19.36 12.27 -5.07
C ARG A 216 -19.24 10.95 -4.30
N VAL A 217 -18.08 10.30 -4.32
CA VAL A 217 -17.86 8.97 -3.70
C VAL A 217 -16.66 8.92 -2.77
N ASN A 218 -15.82 9.96 -2.70
CA ASN A 218 -14.63 9.94 -1.84
C ASN A 218 -14.98 10.00 -0.35
N GLU A 219 -16.09 10.65 0.03
CA GLU A 219 -16.51 10.84 1.42
C GLU A 219 -16.65 9.52 2.18
N ARG A 220 -17.24 8.48 1.54
CA ARG A 220 -17.37 7.16 2.17
C ARG A 220 -16.01 6.53 2.47
N TYR A 221 -15.01 6.75 1.62
CA TYR A 221 -13.68 6.19 1.82
C TYR A 221 -12.96 6.88 2.97
N PHE A 222 -13.03 8.21 3.04
CA PHE A 222 -12.45 8.96 4.16
C PHE A 222 -13.15 8.64 5.50
N ARG A 223 -14.47 8.45 5.50
CA ARG A 223 -15.21 8.05 6.70
C ARG A 223 -14.74 6.71 7.24
N GLU A 224 -14.52 5.74 6.35
CA GLU A 224 -13.98 4.42 6.71
C GLU A 224 -12.54 4.49 7.19
N ALA A 225 -11.68 5.28 6.54
CA ALA A 225 -10.32 5.52 7.01
C ALA A 225 -10.30 6.10 8.43
N LEU A 226 -11.09 7.15 8.69
CA LEU A 226 -11.19 7.76 10.02
C LEU A 226 -11.72 6.77 11.06
N ARG A 227 -12.65 5.88 10.68
CA ARG A 227 -13.12 4.80 11.56
C ARG A 227 -11.97 3.89 11.96
N TYR A 228 -11.16 3.43 11.01
CA TYR A 228 -10.00 2.57 11.31
C TYR A 228 -8.90 3.28 12.11
N LEU A 229 -8.60 4.55 11.82
CA LEU A 229 -7.62 5.32 12.61
C LEU A 229 -8.05 5.47 14.07
N ARG A 230 -9.33 5.73 14.33
CA ARG A 230 -9.88 5.80 15.70
C ARG A 230 -9.80 4.45 16.40
N LEU A 231 -10.13 3.36 15.70
CA LEU A 231 -9.98 2.01 16.26
C LEU A 231 -8.51 1.71 16.57
N ALA A 232 -7.59 2.06 15.67
CA ALA A 232 -6.14 1.85 15.86
C ALA A 232 -5.62 2.65 17.07
N HIS A 233 -6.06 3.89 17.25
CA HIS A 233 -5.71 4.73 18.40
C HIS A 233 -6.18 4.14 19.73
N ASN A 234 -7.29 3.40 19.73
CA ASN A 234 -7.83 2.74 20.93
C ASN A 234 -7.14 1.40 21.25
N VAL A 235 -6.24 0.91 20.41
CA VAL A 235 -5.49 -0.33 20.68
C VAL A 235 -4.40 -0.05 21.73
N PRO A 236 -4.41 -0.75 22.89
CA PRO A 236 -3.41 -0.51 23.95
C PRO A 236 -1.97 -0.68 23.46
N GLY A 237 -1.12 0.30 23.76
CA GLY A 237 0.29 0.27 23.41
C GLY A 237 0.61 0.51 21.93
N TYR A 238 -0.41 0.75 21.09
CA TYR A 238 -0.21 1.11 19.70
C TYR A 238 -0.17 2.64 19.52
N THR A 239 0.81 3.12 18.75
CA THR A 239 0.92 4.54 18.40
C THR A 239 0.74 4.69 16.89
N LEU A 240 -0.15 5.59 16.48
CA LEU A 240 -0.33 5.93 15.08
C LEU A 240 0.97 6.50 14.49
N PRO A 241 1.34 6.17 13.24
CA PRO A 241 2.42 6.84 12.53
C PRO A 241 2.21 8.36 12.49
N ALA A 242 3.31 9.13 12.54
CA ALA A 242 3.25 10.58 12.64
C ALA A 242 2.45 11.25 11.51
N HIS A 243 2.48 10.70 10.29
CA HIS A 243 1.73 11.21 9.15
C HIS A 243 0.21 10.98 9.23
N LEU A 244 -0.27 10.19 10.20
CA LEU A 244 -1.69 9.85 10.40
C LEU A 244 -2.27 10.38 11.71
N GLN A 245 -1.50 11.17 12.47
CA GLN A 245 -1.95 11.79 13.73
C GLN A 245 -2.70 13.12 13.53
N GLN A 246 -2.81 13.61 12.30
CA GLN A 246 -3.37 14.94 11.96
C GLN A 246 -4.90 14.98 11.94
#